data_AF-A0A9D6UU15-F1
#
_entry.id   AF-A0A9D6UU15-F1
#
_cell.length_a   1.000
_cell.length_b   1.000
_cell.length_c   1.000
_cell.angle_alpha   90.00
_cell.angle_beta   90.00
_cell.angle_gamma   90.00
#
_symmetry.space_group_name_H-M   'P 1'
#
loop_
_entity.id
_entity.type
_entity.pdbx_description
1 polymer ?
#
loop_
_entity_poly.entity_id
_entity_poly.type
_entity_poly.pdbx_seq_one_letter_code
_entity_poly.pdbx_strand_id
1 'polypeptide(L)'
;MDCAEEVSLLRARLSRVAGVRDLRFDVLEARMDVEYAPAKVTPAAIEQAVRAVGMRCEPWQEGPARSSGLLECLPLVLTWTSGLCLAAGMAWQAHLGEISLAALLAHQHGGNAMPAQSLALFAVAILAGAGRTLPRAWGALKTLRPDMNLLVALSLAGASALGEWTEAATLAFLFSLAGRLESWSMARARRAITRLLAVTPAEASVIHGDHEHRAAVGAVSPGTLIRVRPGERIPFDGEVAGGVSLVNQALITGESVAVEKSPGDAVLAGSMNESGTLEIRTTRPASDTTLARMVRMVEESRSRRSASERLIERFSRRYTPAVLLLALTVAVVPPLFRGGAWGEWFYQGMVILLISCPCALVISTPVSITAAMASAAGQGVLVKGGAFLEEAARLPVLALHGEGIFPGYEEALRARGVEAVRLRDAGPGAMAGLLRQYGSAGMLGDCVADAEALAVASLGISLGRHGADMARESADVILMTDDPRRVLFLIDHARRALSVVRQNIVFALAAKVLFLAAAFAGAATLWMAVAADMGATLAVTLNGLRLLRARPHLSE
;
A
#
# COMPACT_ATOMS: atom_id res chain seq x y z
N MET A 1 0.57 2.56 12.13
CA MET A 1 -0.01 3.00 10.86
C MET A 1 0.30 1.90 9.86
N ASP A 2 -0.68 1.06 9.53
CA ASP A 2 -0.40 -0.29 9.05
C ASP A 2 -1.08 -0.61 7.69
N CYS A 3 -2.03 0.23 7.26
CA CYS A 3 -2.80 0.01 6.03
C CYS A 3 -3.20 1.32 5.32
N ALA A 4 -3.65 1.19 4.07
CA ALA A 4 -4.06 2.33 3.24
C ALA A 4 -5.31 3.06 3.77
N GLU A 5 -6.17 2.36 4.51
CA GLU A 5 -7.35 2.95 5.15
C GLU A 5 -6.95 3.96 6.24
N GLU A 6 -5.99 3.61 7.10
CA GLU A 6 -5.48 4.49 8.16
C GLU A 6 -4.87 5.78 7.60
N VAL A 7 -4.09 5.65 6.53
CA VAL A 7 -3.56 6.81 5.78
C VAL A 7 -4.69 7.70 5.25
N SER A 8 -5.76 7.09 4.75
CA SER A 8 -6.93 7.83 4.23
C SER A 8 -7.65 8.61 5.34
N LEU A 9 -7.83 7.98 6.49
CA LEU A 9 -8.46 8.57 7.68
C LEU A 9 -7.63 9.74 8.23
N LEU A 10 -6.32 9.55 8.40
CA LEU A 10 -5.40 10.62 8.83
C LEU A 10 -5.41 11.78 7.84
N ARG A 11 -5.25 11.51 6.54
CA ARG A 11 -5.27 12.54 5.50
C ARG A 11 -6.58 13.32 5.51
N ALA A 12 -7.72 12.63 5.61
CA ALA A 12 -9.04 13.28 5.62
C ALA A 12 -9.27 14.17 6.85
N ARG A 13 -8.65 13.86 7.99
CA ARG A 13 -8.75 14.67 9.21
C ARG A 13 -7.76 15.83 9.20
N LEU A 14 -6.49 15.57 8.89
CA LEU A 14 -5.40 16.55 8.95
C LEU A 14 -5.47 17.59 7.84
N SER A 15 -5.97 17.24 6.65
CA SER A 15 -6.21 18.22 5.57
C SER A 15 -7.25 19.29 5.91
N ARG A 16 -8.05 19.08 6.96
CA ARG A 16 -9.04 20.04 7.45
C ARG A 16 -8.53 20.93 8.57
N VAL A 17 -7.32 20.65 9.07
CA VAL A 17 -6.70 21.44 10.12
C VAL A 17 -6.10 22.69 9.44
N ALA A 18 -6.61 23.86 9.81
CA ALA A 18 -6.24 25.11 9.17
C ALA A 18 -4.76 25.43 9.40
N GLY A 19 -3.94 25.40 8.35
CA GLY A 19 -2.50 25.61 8.44
C GLY A 19 -1.66 24.43 7.99
N VAL A 20 -2.26 23.23 7.83
CA VAL A 20 -1.60 22.09 7.18
C VAL A 20 -1.58 22.31 5.67
N ARG A 21 -0.39 22.19 5.06
CA ARG A 21 -0.14 22.40 3.62
C ARG A 21 -0.02 21.09 2.86
N ASP A 22 0.84 20.20 3.34
CA ASP A 22 1.10 18.91 2.73
C ASP A 22 1.17 17.80 3.78
N LEU A 23 0.83 16.59 3.36
CA LEU A 23 0.81 15.39 4.20
C LEU A 23 1.43 14.23 3.44
N ARG A 24 2.48 13.67 4.01
CA ARG A 24 3.18 12.47 3.50
C ARG A 24 3.08 11.37 4.54
N PHE A 25 2.97 10.14 4.08
CA PHE A 25 2.78 8.98 4.94
C PHE A 25 3.68 7.86 4.45
N ASP A 26 4.58 7.43 5.33
CA ASP A 26 5.34 6.21 5.18
C ASP A 26 4.76 5.13 6.10
N VAL A 27 4.06 4.18 5.49
CA VAL A 27 3.44 3.05 6.19
C VAL A 27 4.49 2.05 6.69
N LEU A 28 5.69 1.98 6.07
CA LEU A 28 6.75 1.04 6.48
C LEU A 28 7.39 1.46 7.79
N GLU A 29 7.68 2.74 7.94
CA GLU A 29 8.24 3.32 9.17
C GLU A 29 7.15 3.76 10.17
N ALA A 30 5.87 3.57 9.81
CA ALA A 30 4.72 4.15 10.51
C ALA A 30 4.89 5.67 10.76
N ARG A 31 5.52 6.36 9.81
CA ARG A 31 5.89 7.77 9.86
C ARG A 31 4.95 8.63 9.03
N MET A 32 4.66 9.83 9.53
CA MET A 32 3.84 10.82 8.83
C MET A 32 4.56 12.16 8.85
N ASP A 33 4.89 12.69 7.68
CA ASP A 33 5.42 14.05 7.57
C ASP A 33 4.27 15.02 7.35
N VAL A 34 4.21 16.04 8.19
CA VAL A 34 3.18 17.08 8.13
C VAL A 34 3.89 18.40 7.86
N GLU A 35 3.64 18.99 6.71
CA GLU A 35 4.06 20.36 6.43
C GLU A 35 2.96 21.29 6.93
N TYR A 36 3.27 22.17 7.89
CA TYR A 36 2.30 23.09 8.47
C TYR A 36 2.90 24.49 8.67
N ALA A 37 2.04 25.50 8.64
CA ALA A 37 2.41 26.86 8.96
C ALA A 37 2.45 27.04 10.50
N PRO A 38 3.63 27.30 11.11
CA PRO A 38 3.77 27.38 12.57
C PRO A 38 2.94 28.49 13.19
N ALA A 39 2.65 29.55 12.42
CA ALA A 39 1.81 30.67 12.84
C ALA A 39 0.31 30.31 12.97
N LYS A 40 -0.14 29.19 12.40
CA LYS A 40 -1.56 28.79 12.37
C LYS A 40 -1.87 27.52 13.16
N VAL A 41 -0.90 26.62 13.32
CA VAL A 41 -1.08 25.30 13.93
C VAL A 41 0.12 24.92 14.78
N THR A 42 -0.16 24.35 15.95
CA THR A 42 0.85 23.79 16.85
C THR A 42 0.94 22.26 16.70
N PRO A 43 2.10 21.65 17.02
CA PRO A 43 2.25 20.19 17.04
C PRO A 43 1.20 19.48 17.90
N ALA A 44 0.84 20.06 19.05
CA ALA A 44 -0.19 19.51 19.92
C ALA A 44 -1.58 19.45 19.24
N ALA A 45 -1.92 20.42 18.39
CA ALA A 45 -3.17 20.40 17.62
C ALA A 45 -3.16 19.29 16.56
N ILE A 46 -2.00 19.01 15.96
CA ILE A 46 -1.80 17.87 15.04
C ILE A 46 -1.97 16.56 15.81
N GLU A 47 -1.32 16.40 16.97
CA GLU A 47 -1.47 15.22 17.82
C GLU A 47 -2.92 14.99 18.26
N GLN A 48 -3.63 16.06 18.63
CA GLN A 48 -5.04 15.99 19.00
C GLN A 48 -5.91 15.59 17.81
N ALA A 49 -5.60 16.08 16.60
CA ALA A 49 -6.28 15.68 15.38
C ALA A 49 -6.06 14.20 15.07
N VAL A 50 -4.87 13.65 15.30
CA VAL A 50 -4.57 12.22 15.18
C VAL A 50 -5.33 11.39 16.22
N ARG A 51 -5.31 11.82 17.49
CA ARG A 51 -6.08 11.17 18.58
C ARG A 51 -7.59 11.17 18.34
N ALA A 52 -8.12 12.20 17.68
CA ALA A 52 -9.54 12.26 17.33
C ALA A 52 -9.97 11.15 16.35
N VAL A 53 -9.03 10.57 15.60
CA VAL A 53 -9.26 9.43 14.68
C VAL A 53 -8.97 8.09 15.38
N GLY A 54 -8.65 8.10 16.69
CA GLY A 54 -8.35 6.88 17.46
C GLY A 54 -6.92 6.38 17.28
N MET A 55 -6.01 7.20 16.75
CA MET A 55 -4.58 6.88 16.57
C MET A 55 -3.70 7.66 17.53
N ARG A 56 -2.44 7.22 17.70
CA ARG A 56 -1.42 7.93 18.49
C ARG A 56 -0.24 8.26 17.57
N CYS A 57 0.37 9.42 17.80
CA CYS A 57 1.61 9.83 17.14
C CYS A 57 2.53 10.45 18.17
N GLU A 58 3.83 10.32 17.92
CA GLU A 58 4.91 10.93 18.69
C GLU A 58 5.86 11.62 17.71
N PRO A 59 6.58 12.69 18.12
CA PRO A 59 7.58 13.33 17.27
C PRO A 59 8.67 12.33 16.84
N TRP A 60 8.98 12.31 15.55
CA TRP A 60 10.00 11.42 15.01
C TRP A 60 11.40 11.82 15.52
N GLN A 61 12.19 10.83 15.95
CA GLN A 61 13.59 11.01 16.33
C GLN A 61 14.47 10.15 15.41
N GLU A 62 15.46 10.75 14.76
CA GLU A 62 16.42 10.02 13.93
C GLU A 62 17.34 9.17 14.82
N GLY A 63 17.23 7.85 14.68
CA GLY A 63 18.04 6.86 15.38
C GLY A 63 17.81 5.47 14.79
N PRO A 64 18.64 4.46 15.09
CA PRO A 64 18.41 3.10 14.63
C PRO A 64 17.00 2.68 15.04
N ALA A 65 16.20 2.24 14.07
CA ALA A 65 14.80 1.87 14.26
C ALA A 65 14.67 1.09 15.58
N ARG A 66 14.06 1.72 16.60
CA ARG A 66 13.83 1.06 17.88
C ARG A 66 12.97 -0.16 17.56
N SER A 67 13.58 -1.35 17.65
CA SER A 67 12.88 -2.62 17.56
C SER A 67 11.91 -2.71 18.73
N SER A 68 10.69 -2.21 18.55
CA SER A 68 9.60 -2.41 19.50
C SER A 68 9.08 -3.85 19.37
N GLY A 69 9.94 -4.82 19.73
CA GLY A 69 9.76 -6.25 19.46
C GLY A 69 8.54 -6.90 20.13
N LEU A 70 7.88 -6.21 21.05
CA LEU A 70 6.63 -6.66 21.70
C LEU A 70 5.37 -6.01 21.13
N LEU A 71 5.42 -4.72 20.76
CA LEU A 71 4.25 -3.99 20.26
C LEU A 71 3.94 -4.32 18.79
N GLU A 72 4.95 -4.67 17.99
CA GLU A 72 4.76 -5.18 16.61
C GLU A 72 4.09 -6.56 16.58
N CYS A 73 4.32 -7.37 17.61
CA CYS A 73 3.73 -8.71 17.75
C CYS A 73 2.30 -8.66 18.30
N LEU A 74 1.93 -7.61 19.03
CA LEU A 74 0.60 -7.45 19.63
C LEU A 74 -0.56 -7.69 18.62
N PRO A 75 -0.51 -7.22 17.36
CA PRO A 75 -1.48 -7.61 16.33
C PRO A 75 -1.66 -9.08 16.06
N LEU A 76 -0.55 -9.79 15.99
CA LEU A 76 -0.52 -11.21 15.74
C LEU A 76 -1.13 -11.93 16.95
N VAL A 77 -0.67 -11.57 18.14
CA VAL A 77 -1.14 -12.15 19.41
C VAL A 77 -2.66 -11.97 19.55
N LEU A 78 -3.18 -10.75 19.38
CA LEU A 78 -4.62 -10.48 19.50
C LEU A 78 -5.49 -11.29 18.51
N THR A 79 -5.00 -11.49 17.29
CA THR A 79 -5.75 -12.27 16.28
C THR A 79 -5.76 -13.75 16.66
N TRP A 80 -4.62 -14.29 17.11
CA TRP A 80 -4.54 -15.68 17.56
C TRP A 80 -5.30 -15.94 18.85
N THR A 81 -5.26 -15.02 19.81
CA THR A 81 -6.06 -15.15 21.04
C THR A 81 -7.54 -15.14 20.73
N SER A 82 -8.00 -14.28 19.81
CA SER A 82 -9.38 -14.29 19.33
C SER A 82 -9.78 -15.64 18.74
N GLY A 83 -8.96 -16.19 17.83
CA GLY A 83 -9.23 -17.49 17.20
C GLY A 83 -9.17 -18.68 18.17
N LEU A 84 -8.20 -18.70 19.09
CA LEU A 84 -8.06 -19.75 20.10
C LEU A 84 -9.24 -19.75 21.08
N CYS A 85 -9.67 -18.57 21.55
CA CYS A 85 -10.83 -18.45 22.44
C CYS A 85 -12.13 -18.83 21.74
N LEU A 86 -12.30 -18.48 20.46
CA LEU A 86 -13.43 -18.91 19.64
C LEU A 86 -13.49 -20.45 19.52
N ALA A 87 -12.36 -21.07 19.13
CA ALA A 87 -12.26 -22.52 19.00
C ALA A 87 -12.48 -23.25 20.32
N ALA A 88 -11.92 -22.73 21.42
CA ALA A 88 -12.13 -23.27 22.76
C ALA A 88 -13.60 -23.16 23.20
N GLY A 89 -14.26 -22.02 22.92
CA GLY A 89 -15.69 -21.82 23.21
C GLY A 89 -16.58 -22.80 22.46
N MET A 90 -16.32 -22.99 21.16
CA MET A 90 -17.03 -23.97 20.33
C MET A 90 -16.78 -25.42 20.78
N ALA A 91 -15.53 -25.77 21.10
CA ALA A 91 -15.17 -27.09 21.60
C ALA A 91 -15.83 -27.40 22.96
N TRP A 92 -15.91 -26.40 23.84
CA TRP A 92 -16.59 -26.53 25.13
C TRP A 92 -18.10 -26.79 24.98
N GLN A 93 -18.76 -26.09 24.05
CA GLN A 93 -20.17 -26.33 23.71
C GLN A 93 -20.39 -27.72 23.12
N ALA A 94 -19.49 -28.17 22.22
CA ALA A 94 -19.56 -29.51 21.63
C ALA A 94 -19.37 -30.62 22.68
N HIS A 95 -18.47 -30.40 23.65
CA HIS A 95 -18.20 -31.36 24.73
C HIS A 95 -19.39 -31.51 25.70
N LEU A 96 -20.17 -30.45 25.93
CA LEU A 96 -21.36 -30.49 26.80
C LEU A 96 -22.59 -31.14 26.15
N GLY A 97 -22.50 -31.58 24.88
CA GLY A 97 -23.57 -32.32 24.20
C GLY A 97 -24.78 -31.48 23.79
N GLU A 98 -24.72 -30.15 23.88
CA GLU A 98 -25.84 -29.24 23.59
C GLU A 98 -26.03 -28.93 22.09
N ILE A 99 -25.07 -29.31 21.23
CA ILE A 99 -25.09 -28.97 19.79
C ILE A 99 -24.58 -30.16 18.97
N SER A 100 -25.40 -30.64 18.02
CA SER A 100 -24.96 -31.62 17.01
C SER A 100 -23.97 -30.99 16.03
N LEU A 101 -23.09 -31.76 15.37
CA LEU A 101 -22.17 -31.24 14.34
C LEU A 101 -22.93 -30.44 13.26
N ALA A 102 -24.18 -30.81 12.96
CA ALA A 102 -25.05 -30.09 12.02
C ALA A 102 -25.54 -28.75 12.59
N ALA A 103 -25.91 -28.67 13.87
CA ALA A 103 -26.29 -27.42 14.53
C ALA A 103 -25.07 -26.49 14.75
N LEU A 104 -23.88 -27.07 14.97
CA LEU A 104 -22.61 -26.34 15.05
C LEU A 104 -22.25 -25.71 13.70
N LEU A 105 -22.41 -26.47 12.60
CA LEU A 105 -22.15 -26.01 11.24
C LEU A 105 -23.25 -25.07 10.72
N ALA A 106 -24.48 -25.20 11.23
CA ALA A 106 -25.61 -24.33 10.87
C ALA A 106 -25.76 -23.10 11.77
N HIS A 107 -24.95 -22.96 12.83
CA HIS A 107 -25.04 -21.88 13.82
C HIS A 107 -26.45 -21.70 14.42
N GLN A 108 -27.26 -22.77 14.48
CA GLN A 108 -28.60 -22.73 15.06
C GLN A 108 -28.53 -22.98 16.57
N HIS A 109 -28.89 -21.99 17.38
CA HIS A 109 -29.03 -22.13 18.82
C HIS A 109 -30.50 -22.36 19.19
N GLY A 110 -30.79 -23.51 19.80
CA GLY A 110 -31.97 -23.63 20.65
C GLY A 110 -31.80 -22.71 21.86
N GLY A 111 -32.87 -22.05 22.31
CA GLY A 111 -32.87 -20.99 23.33
C GLY A 111 -32.45 -21.37 24.76
N ASN A 112 -31.48 -22.27 24.93
CA ASN A 112 -30.89 -22.58 26.23
C ASN A 112 -29.90 -21.48 26.64
N ALA A 113 -29.89 -21.16 27.93
CA ALA A 113 -28.95 -20.20 28.50
C ALA A 113 -27.51 -20.72 28.36
N MET A 114 -26.64 -19.94 27.72
CA MET A 114 -25.24 -20.29 27.54
C MET A 114 -24.52 -20.51 28.87
N PRO A 115 -23.71 -21.57 29.02
CA PRO A 115 -22.86 -21.74 30.19
C PRO A 115 -21.85 -20.60 30.32
N ALA A 116 -21.60 -20.15 31.56
CA ALA A 116 -20.80 -18.96 31.86
C ALA A 116 -19.36 -19.06 31.32
N GLN A 117 -18.81 -20.28 31.21
CA GLN A 117 -17.47 -20.52 30.67
C GLN A 117 -17.40 -20.23 29.17
N SER A 118 -18.39 -20.67 28.39
CA SER A 118 -18.48 -20.39 26.95
C SER A 118 -18.69 -18.90 26.70
N LEU A 119 -19.54 -18.25 27.49
CA LEU A 119 -19.77 -16.81 27.42
C LEU A 119 -18.46 -16.02 27.65
N ALA A 120 -17.68 -16.40 28.66
CA ALA A 120 -16.40 -15.76 28.96
C ALA A 120 -15.40 -15.93 27.80
N LEU A 121 -15.32 -17.12 27.21
CA LEU A 121 -14.44 -17.38 26.06
C LEU A 121 -14.86 -16.56 24.82
N PHE A 122 -16.15 -16.47 24.51
CA PHE A 122 -16.63 -15.65 23.39
C PHE A 122 -16.43 -14.16 23.66
N ALA A 123 -16.65 -13.68 24.89
CA ALA A 123 -16.39 -12.29 25.25
C ALA A 123 -14.89 -11.92 25.06
N VAL A 124 -13.97 -12.79 25.50
CA VAL A 124 -12.53 -12.61 25.26
C VAL A 124 -12.22 -12.62 23.77
N ALA A 125 -12.83 -13.53 23.01
CA ALA A 125 -12.63 -13.60 21.56
C ALA A 125 -13.06 -12.31 20.85
N ILE A 126 -14.22 -11.75 21.23
CA ILE A 126 -14.75 -10.49 20.71
C ILE A 126 -13.81 -9.33 21.07
N LEU A 127 -13.43 -9.19 22.33
CA LEU A 127 -12.56 -8.10 22.78
C LEU A 127 -11.17 -8.15 22.15
N ALA A 128 -10.60 -9.35 21.99
CA ALA A 128 -9.31 -9.53 21.33
C ALA A 128 -9.39 -9.19 19.83
N GLY A 129 -10.40 -9.69 19.12
CA GLY A 129 -10.59 -9.46 17.69
C GLY A 129 -10.99 -8.02 17.36
N ALA A 130 -11.83 -7.40 18.20
CA ALA A 130 -12.29 -6.03 18.04
C ALA A 130 -11.37 -4.99 18.68
N GLY A 131 -10.29 -5.41 19.35
CA GLY A 131 -9.42 -4.51 20.13
C GLY A 131 -8.80 -3.37 19.32
N ARG A 132 -8.57 -3.55 18.02
CA ARG A 132 -8.16 -2.46 17.11
C ARG A 132 -9.31 -1.69 16.50
N THR A 133 -10.42 -2.37 16.24
CA THR A 133 -11.58 -1.82 15.55
C THR A 133 -12.36 -0.86 16.46
N LEU A 134 -12.49 -1.19 17.75
CA LEU A 134 -13.26 -0.41 18.72
C LEU A 134 -12.75 1.04 18.88
N PRO A 135 -11.44 1.30 19.10
CA PRO A 135 -10.94 2.68 19.14
C PRO A 135 -11.21 3.48 17.86
N ARG A 136 -11.17 2.82 16.70
CA ARG A 136 -11.41 3.47 15.39
C ARG A 136 -12.88 3.77 15.18
N ALA A 137 -13.75 2.81 15.46
CA ALA A 137 -15.20 2.97 15.44
C ALA A 137 -15.65 4.11 16.37
N TRP A 138 -15.03 4.23 17.53
CA TRP A 138 -15.29 5.33 18.46
C TRP A 138 -14.88 6.69 17.89
N GLY A 139 -13.74 6.77 17.19
CA GLY A 139 -13.33 7.97 16.44
C GLY A 139 -14.29 8.31 15.29
N ALA A 140 -14.73 7.31 14.54
CA ALA A 140 -15.70 7.46 13.46
C ALA A 140 -17.06 7.97 13.96
N LEU A 141 -17.55 7.44 15.09
CA LEU A 141 -18.77 7.88 15.76
C LEU A 141 -18.67 9.35 16.21
N LYS A 142 -17.58 9.72 16.89
CA LYS A 142 -17.33 11.10 17.33
C LYS A 142 -17.25 12.10 16.19
N THR A 143 -16.75 11.67 15.04
CA THR A 143 -16.58 12.52 13.87
C THR A 143 -17.79 12.50 12.92
N LEU A 144 -18.84 11.74 13.25
CA LEU A 144 -20.04 11.53 12.43
C LEU A 144 -19.70 11.12 10.99
N ARG A 145 -18.67 10.28 10.85
CA ARG A 145 -18.19 9.75 9.58
C ARG A 145 -18.28 8.23 9.65
N PRO A 146 -19.44 7.65 9.32
CA PRO A 146 -19.60 6.21 9.39
C PRO A 146 -18.63 5.55 8.40
N ASP A 147 -17.76 4.71 8.95
CA ASP A 147 -16.77 3.92 8.23
C ASP A 147 -17.03 2.43 8.43
N MET A 148 -16.23 1.58 7.80
CA MET A 148 -16.34 0.12 7.93
C MET A 148 -16.19 -0.33 9.39
N ASN A 149 -15.28 0.30 10.15
CA ASN A 149 -15.04 -0.03 11.56
C ASN A 149 -16.28 0.22 12.42
N LEU A 150 -17.01 1.30 12.18
CA LEU A 150 -18.26 1.60 12.87
C LEU A 150 -19.35 0.56 12.57
N LEU A 151 -19.49 0.15 11.30
CA LEU A 151 -20.47 -0.88 10.93
C LEU A 151 -20.19 -2.19 11.66
N VAL A 152 -18.94 -2.66 11.64
CA VAL A 152 -18.53 -3.88 12.33
C VAL A 152 -18.72 -3.76 13.84
N ALA A 153 -18.36 -2.63 14.45
CA ALA A 153 -18.55 -2.42 15.89
C ALA A 153 -20.04 -2.43 16.29
N LEU A 154 -20.92 -1.83 15.48
CA LEU A 154 -22.37 -1.87 15.70
C LEU A 154 -22.93 -3.28 15.53
N SER A 155 -22.48 -4.03 14.53
CA SER A 155 -22.88 -5.43 14.33
C SER A 155 -22.44 -6.32 15.49
N LEU A 156 -21.20 -6.16 15.98
CA LEU A 156 -20.70 -6.89 17.15
C LEU A 156 -21.53 -6.57 18.40
N ALA A 157 -21.77 -5.29 18.67
CA ALA A 157 -22.57 -4.86 19.83
C ALA A 157 -24.02 -5.36 19.74
N GLY A 158 -24.63 -5.29 18.57
CA GLY A 158 -26.00 -5.75 18.35
C GLY A 158 -26.14 -7.26 18.46
N ALA A 159 -25.23 -8.04 17.86
CA ALA A 159 -25.23 -9.50 17.98
C ALA A 159 -25.02 -9.94 19.44
N SER A 160 -24.10 -9.30 20.17
CA SER A 160 -23.95 -9.54 21.61
C SER A 160 -25.20 -9.18 22.42
N ALA A 161 -25.90 -8.10 22.07
CA ALA A 161 -27.13 -7.69 22.74
C ALA A 161 -28.31 -8.65 22.51
N LEU A 162 -28.34 -9.34 21.36
CA LEU A 162 -29.32 -10.39 21.05
C LEU A 162 -28.99 -11.75 21.67
N GLY A 163 -27.81 -11.89 22.29
CA GLY A 163 -27.33 -13.17 22.83
C GLY A 163 -26.63 -14.06 21.80
N GLU A 164 -26.40 -13.58 20.58
CA GLU A 164 -25.72 -14.29 19.50
C GLU A 164 -24.19 -14.21 19.63
N TRP A 165 -23.67 -14.62 20.79
CA TRP A 165 -22.25 -14.49 21.15
C TRP A 165 -21.32 -15.24 20.21
N THR A 166 -21.74 -16.39 19.67
CA THR A 166 -20.94 -17.15 18.71
C THR A 166 -20.80 -16.42 17.38
N GLU A 167 -21.87 -15.78 16.91
CA GLU A 167 -21.85 -15.03 15.64
C GLU A 167 -20.95 -13.80 15.80
N ALA A 168 -21.09 -13.08 16.92
CA ALA A 168 -20.25 -11.93 17.26
C ALA A 168 -18.76 -12.32 17.37
N ALA A 169 -18.43 -13.41 18.07
CA ALA A 169 -17.05 -13.86 18.22
C ALA A 169 -16.42 -14.30 16.88
N THR A 170 -17.19 -15.01 16.05
CA THR A 170 -16.76 -15.41 14.70
C THR A 170 -16.52 -14.19 13.80
N LEU A 171 -17.43 -13.21 13.81
CA LEU A 171 -17.26 -11.95 13.09
C LEU A 171 -16.00 -11.20 13.54
N ALA A 172 -15.78 -11.08 14.86
CA ALA A 172 -14.60 -10.39 15.40
C ALA A 172 -13.29 -11.05 14.98
N PHE A 173 -13.23 -12.39 15.04
CA PHE A 173 -12.05 -13.16 14.62
C PHE A 173 -11.78 -12.99 13.12
N LEU A 174 -12.79 -13.23 12.28
CA LEU A 174 -12.62 -13.19 10.82
C LEU A 174 -12.25 -11.79 10.33
N PHE A 175 -12.84 -10.74 10.91
CA PHE A 175 -12.48 -9.35 10.58
C PHE A 175 -11.03 -9.03 10.97
N SER A 176 -10.59 -9.45 12.17
CA SER A 176 -9.19 -9.30 12.60
C SER A 176 -8.22 -10.07 11.70
N LEU A 177 -8.59 -11.29 11.29
CA LEU A 177 -7.81 -12.12 10.39
C LEU A 177 -7.71 -11.51 8.99
N ALA A 178 -8.82 -11.00 8.44
CA ALA A 178 -8.87 -10.33 7.15
C ALA A 178 -7.95 -9.09 7.12
N GLY A 179 -8.06 -8.21 8.12
CA GLY A 179 -7.19 -7.03 8.24
C GLY A 179 -5.70 -7.40 8.36
N ARG A 180 -5.39 -8.56 8.98
CA ARG A 180 -4.02 -9.08 9.04
C ARG A 180 -3.53 -9.60 7.68
N LEU A 181 -4.37 -10.31 6.94
CA LEU A 181 -4.02 -10.80 5.60
C LEU A 181 -3.82 -9.63 4.62
N GLU A 182 -4.61 -8.56 4.76
CA GLU A 182 -4.44 -7.33 4.00
C GLU A 182 -3.08 -6.67 4.29
N SER A 183 -2.77 -6.40 5.56
CA SER A 183 -1.49 -5.76 5.93
C SER A 183 -0.29 -6.61 5.55
N TRP A 184 -0.37 -7.94 5.72
CA TRP A 184 0.66 -8.87 5.27
C TRP A 184 0.86 -8.84 3.75
N SER A 185 -0.23 -8.81 2.99
CA SER A 185 -0.21 -8.75 1.52
C SER A 185 0.44 -7.45 1.02
N MET A 186 0.09 -6.32 1.65
CA MET A 186 0.71 -5.01 1.39
C MET A 186 2.19 -4.99 1.72
N ALA A 187 2.58 -5.50 2.89
CA ALA A 187 3.97 -5.58 3.29
C ALA A 187 4.80 -6.50 2.39
N ARG A 188 4.23 -7.60 1.91
CA ARG A 188 4.90 -8.52 0.97
C ARG A 188 5.13 -7.87 -0.39
N ALA A 189 4.12 -7.21 -0.94
CA ALA A 189 4.24 -6.54 -2.25
C ALA A 189 5.27 -5.41 -2.21
N ARG A 190 5.31 -4.62 -1.13
CA ARG A 190 6.27 -3.50 -0.98
C ARG A 190 7.70 -3.95 -0.69
N ARG A 191 7.91 -4.98 0.15
CA ARG A 191 9.26 -5.52 0.44
C ARG A 191 9.98 -6.06 -0.80
N ALA A 192 9.24 -6.50 -1.82
CA ALA A 192 9.82 -6.90 -3.10
C ALA A 192 10.47 -5.72 -3.83
N ILE A 193 9.96 -4.50 -3.65
CA ILE A 193 10.50 -3.27 -4.25
C ILE A 193 11.75 -2.82 -3.48
N THR A 194 11.70 -2.81 -2.14
CA THR A 194 12.83 -2.35 -1.30
C THR A 194 14.07 -3.26 -1.40
N ARG A 195 13.89 -4.58 -1.56
CA ARG A 195 15.03 -5.52 -1.74
C ARG A 195 15.84 -5.27 -3.01
N LEU A 196 15.25 -4.60 -4.00
CA LEU A 196 15.94 -4.22 -5.22
C LEU A 196 16.72 -2.89 -5.07
N LEU A 197 16.47 -2.12 -4.00
CA LEU A 197 17.04 -0.80 -3.74
C LEU A 197 18.04 -0.76 -2.57
N ALA A 198 18.10 -1.81 -1.74
CA ALA A 198 19.02 -1.89 -0.61
C ALA A 198 20.43 -2.34 -1.05
N VAL A 199 21.25 -1.39 -1.50
CA VAL A 199 22.63 -1.66 -1.96
C VAL A 199 23.68 -0.87 -1.16
N THR A 200 23.31 -0.31 -0.01
CA THR A 200 24.27 0.38 0.88
C THR A 200 24.81 -0.59 1.93
N PRO A 201 26.14 -0.73 2.08
CA PRO A 201 26.73 -1.61 3.10
C PRO A 201 26.40 -1.13 4.53
N ALA A 202 26.23 -2.09 5.46
CA ALA A 202 25.84 -1.78 6.86
C ALA A 202 27.01 -1.30 7.73
N GLU A 203 28.24 -1.61 7.33
CA GLU A 203 29.48 -1.27 8.05
C GLU A 203 30.48 -0.58 7.11
N ALA A 204 31.33 0.28 7.68
CA ALA A 204 32.45 0.92 7.01
C ALA A 204 33.73 0.72 7.81
N SER A 205 34.85 0.53 7.11
CA SER A 205 36.20 0.52 7.70
C SER A 205 36.65 1.96 7.96
N VAL A 206 36.68 2.36 9.24
CA VAL A 206 37.07 3.69 9.70
C VAL A 206 38.52 3.68 10.17
N ILE A 207 39.29 4.68 9.74
CA ILE A 207 40.65 4.94 10.21
C ILE A 207 40.58 6.02 11.30
N HIS A 208 41.06 5.70 12.50
CA HIS A 208 41.21 6.67 13.59
C HIS A 208 42.66 6.62 14.09
N GLY A 209 43.45 7.64 13.74
CA GLY A 209 44.90 7.62 13.96
C GLY A 209 45.55 6.49 13.16
N ASP A 210 46.22 5.57 13.86
CA ASP A 210 46.94 4.44 13.26
C ASP A 210 46.14 3.12 13.28
N HIS A 211 44.90 3.14 13.75
CA HIS A 211 44.07 1.95 13.90
C HIS A 211 42.84 1.96 12.99
N GLU A 212 42.67 0.88 12.23
CA GLU A 212 41.48 0.60 11.44
C GLU A 212 40.48 -0.24 12.26
N HIS A 213 39.23 0.19 12.33
CA HIS A 213 38.15 -0.58 12.94
C HIS A 213 36.87 -0.49 12.09
N ARG A 214 35.99 -1.50 12.19
CA ARG A 214 34.69 -1.46 11.52
C ARG A 214 33.69 -0.73 12.40
N ALA A 215 32.98 0.22 11.82
CA ALA A 215 31.91 0.96 12.47
C ALA A 215 30.61 0.85 11.66
N ALA A 216 29.47 0.83 12.35
CA ALA A 216 28.18 0.92 11.71
C ALA A 216 28.06 2.26 10.97
N VAL A 217 27.56 2.24 9.74
CA VAL A 217 27.51 3.42 8.85
C VAL A 217 26.76 4.61 9.49
N GLY A 218 25.76 4.36 10.35
CA GLY A 218 25.03 5.40 11.07
C GLY A 218 25.80 6.08 12.23
N ALA A 219 26.92 5.52 12.68
CA ALA A 219 27.72 6.07 13.78
C ALA A 219 28.93 6.89 13.30
N VAL A 220 29.20 6.91 11.99
CA VAL A 220 30.35 7.61 11.40
C VAL A 220 30.02 9.08 11.21
N SER A 221 30.83 9.96 11.79
CA SER A 221 30.67 11.41 11.63
C SER A 221 31.30 11.93 10.33
N PRO A 222 30.80 13.03 9.75
CA PRO A 222 31.47 13.72 8.64
C PRO A 222 32.91 14.13 9.01
N GLY A 223 33.80 14.15 8.03
CA GLY A 223 35.23 14.44 8.20
C GLY A 223 36.08 13.24 8.60
N THR A 224 35.46 12.07 8.79
CA THR A 224 36.15 10.84 9.18
C THR A 224 36.85 10.21 7.97
N LEU A 225 38.05 9.67 8.17
CA LEU A 225 38.77 8.94 7.13
C LEU A 225 38.31 7.48 7.10
N ILE A 226 37.89 7.00 5.95
CA ILE A 226 37.46 5.61 5.74
C ILE A 226 38.36 4.95 4.70
N ARG A 227 38.55 3.64 4.84
CA ARG A 227 39.27 2.83 3.86
C ARG A 227 38.28 1.98 3.09
N VAL A 228 38.35 2.02 1.77
CA VAL A 228 37.54 1.18 0.88
C VAL A 228 38.47 0.35 0.02
N ARG A 229 38.36 -0.97 0.13
CA ARG A 229 39.19 -1.94 -0.61
C ARG A 229 38.61 -2.24 -1.99
N PRO A 230 39.38 -2.83 -2.91
CA PRO A 230 38.86 -3.33 -4.18
C PRO A 230 37.71 -4.32 -3.97
N GLY A 231 36.63 -4.17 -4.74
CA GLY A 231 35.39 -4.93 -4.63
C GLY A 231 34.41 -4.42 -3.57
N GLU A 232 34.81 -3.48 -2.70
CA GLU A 232 33.91 -2.88 -1.69
C GLU A 232 33.11 -1.70 -2.27
N ARG A 233 31.92 -1.49 -1.72
CA ARG A 233 31.09 -0.32 -2.04
C ARG A 233 31.47 0.86 -1.16
N ILE A 234 31.45 2.05 -1.75
CA ILE A 234 31.71 3.30 -1.05
C ILE A 234 30.47 3.63 -0.18
N PRO A 235 30.59 3.72 1.16
CA PRO A 235 29.42 3.91 2.03
C PRO A 235 28.95 5.37 2.16
N PHE A 236 29.82 6.35 1.87
CA PHE A 236 29.56 7.77 2.07
C PHE A 236 29.99 8.58 0.85
N ASP A 237 29.37 9.74 0.66
CA ASP A 237 29.95 10.76 -0.21
C ASP A 237 31.22 11.31 0.45
N GLY A 238 32.24 11.56 -0.34
CA GLY A 238 33.53 12.00 0.18
C GLY A 238 34.48 12.48 -0.90
N GLU A 239 35.68 12.83 -0.45
CA GLU A 239 36.83 13.17 -1.30
C GLU A 239 37.94 12.16 -1.07
N VAL A 240 38.63 11.75 -2.12
CA VAL A 240 39.78 10.85 -2.00
C VAL A 240 40.91 11.60 -1.31
N ALA A 241 41.32 11.12 -0.14
CA ALA A 241 42.47 11.61 0.59
C ALA A 241 43.77 10.88 0.18
N GLY A 242 43.67 9.62 -0.24
CA GLY A 242 44.81 8.80 -0.62
C GLY A 242 44.44 7.59 -1.47
N GLY A 243 45.38 7.17 -2.33
CA GLY A 243 45.18 6.05 -3.26
C GLY A 243 44.68 6.49 -4.64
N VAL A 244 44.82 5.60 -5.61
CA VAL A 244 44.29 5.74 -6.98
C VAL A 244 43.55 4.46 -7.32
N SER A 245 42.33 4.57 -7.84
CA SER A 245 41.52 3.41 -8.23
C SER A 245 40.49 3.77 -9.29
N LEU A 246 40.08 2.76 -10.06
CA LEU A 246 38.90 2.82 -10.90
C LEU A 246 37.65 2.64 -10.02
N VAL A 247 36.74 3.62 -10.11
CA VAL A 247 35.48 3.60 -9.38
C VAL A 247 34.33 3.48 -10.37
N ASN A 248 33.60 2.40 -10.23
CA ASN A 248 32.40 2.14 -11.00
C ASN A 248 31.21 2.84 -10.38
N GLN A 249 30.75 3.88 -11.06
CA GLN A 249 29.63 4.70 -10.64
C GLN A 249 28.34 4.37 -11.40
N ALA A 250 28.27 3.24 -12.10
CA ALA A 250 27.17 2.87 -12.98
C ALA A 250 25.80 2.87 -12.27
N LEU A 251 25.76 2.55 -10.98
CA LEU A 251 24.52 2.57 -10.19
C LEU A 251 23.93 3.97 -10.00
N ILE A 252 24.76 5.01 -10.01
CA ILE A 252 24.36 6.40 -9.73
C ILE A 252 24.29 7.17 -11.04
N THR A 253 25.41 7.19 -11.77
CA THR A 253 25.60 7.97 -13.01
C THR A 253 25.18 7.24 -14.28
N GLY A 254 24.95 5.91 -14.23
CA GLY A 254 24.59 5.11 -15.40
C GLY A 254 25.69 4.92 -16.44
N GLU A 255 26.85 5.54 -16.28
CA GLU A 255 28.00 5.31 -17.15
C GLU A 255 28.67 3.97 -16.80
N SER A 256 28.79 3.07 -17.78
CA SER A 256 29.32 1.71 -17.59
C SER A 256 30.85 1.66 -17.50
N VAL A 257 31.53 2.74 -17.91
CA VAL A 257 32.98 2.86 -17.86
C VAL A 257 33.39 3.35 -16.48
N ALA A 258 34.24 2.60 -15.80
CA ALA A 258 34.76 3.02 -14.51
C ALA A 258 35.62 4.28 -14.66
N VAL A 259 35.42 5.25 -13.77
CA VAL A 259 36.13 6.52 -13.78
C VAL A 259 37.33 6.40 -12.86
N GLU A 260 38.51 6.78 -13.34
CA GLU A 260 39.70 6.85 -12.50
C GLU A 260 39.56 7.96 -11.46
N LYS A 261 39.92 7.65 -10.21
CA LYS A 261 39.86 8.58 -9.08
C LYS A 261 41.21 8.68 -8.41
N SER A 262 41.65 9.93 -8.24
CA SER A 262 42.92 10.32 -7.62
C SER A 262 42.67 11.22 -6.40
N PRO A 263 43.69 11.47 -5.55
CA PRO A 263 43.54 12.34 -4.39
C PRO A 263 43.02 13.73 -4.77
N GLY A 264 41.98 14.19 -4.07
CA GLY A 264 41.25 15.43 -4.35
C GLY A 264 39.95 15.22 -5.13
N ASP A 265 39.73 14.06 -5.75
CA ASP A 265 38.52 13.81 -6.52
C ASP A 265 37.33 13.43 -5.62
N ALA A 266 36.14 13.89 -6.01
CA ALA A 266 34.90 13.51 -5.35
C ALA A 266 34.48 12.07 -5.71
N VAL A 267 33.96 11.36 -4.71
CA VAL A 267 33.40 10.00 -4.81
C VAL A 267 32.00 9.96 -4.20
N LEU A 268 31.15 9.10 -4.77
CA LEU A 268 29.72 9.03 -4.45
C LEU A 268 29.39 7.75 -3.67
N ALA A 269 28.50 7.87 -2.69
CA ALA A 269 28.01 6.73 -1.93
C ALA A 269 27.24 5.74 -2.82
N GLY A 270 27.55 4.44 -2.73
CA GLY A 270 26.95 3.35 -3.50
C GLY A 270 27.77 2.91 -4.71
N SER A 271 28.75 3.71 -5.14
CA SER A 271 29.72 3.32 -6.18
C SER A 271 30.57 2.13 -5.72
N MET A 272 31.06 1.34 -6.67
CA MET A 272 31.90 0.17 -6.40
C MET A 272 33.35 0.51 -6.72
N ASN A 273 34.24 0.26 -5.76
CA ASN A 273 35.67 0.38 -5.97
C ASN A 273 36.20 -0.88 -6.67
N GLU A 274 36.94 -0.78 -7.78
CA GLU A 274 37.29 -1.95 -8.59
C GLU A 274 38.73 -2.44 -8.40
N SER A 275 39.74 -1.55 -8.40
CA SER A 275 41.14 -1.97 -8.61
C SER A 275 42.07 -1.70 -7.43
N GLY A 276 42.10 -0.47 -6.93
CA GLY A 276 43.01 0.00 -5.87
C GLY A 276 42.30 0.27 -4.55
N THR A 277 43.06 0.40 -3.46
CA THR A 277 42.48 0.81 -2.16
C THR A 277 42.38 2.34 -2.12
N LEU A 278 41.22 2.85 -1.73
CA LEU A 278 40.98 4.28 -1.56
C LEU A 278 40.83 4.63 -0.08
N GLU A 279 41.47 5.72 0.32
CA GLU A 279 41.22 6.40 1.58
C GLU A 279 40.37 7.62 1.29
N ILE A 280 39.16 7.66 1.82
CA ILE A 280 38.15 8.65 1.50
C ILE A 280 37.85 9.44 2.77
N ARG A 281 37.85 10.77 2.68
CA ARG A 281 37.36 11.63 3.76
C ARG A 281 35.88 11.87 3.56
N THR A 282 35.06 11.48 4.53
CA THR A 282 33.60 11.64 4.44
C THR A 282 33.23 13.13 4.45
N THR A 283 32.36 13.57 3.54
CA THR A 283 31.90 14.97 3.48
C THR A 283 30.51 15.14 4.06
N ARG A 284 29.68 14.09 4.00
CA ARG A 284 28.28 14.09 4.44
C ARG A 284 27.97 12.87 5.31
N PRO A 285 26.99 12.96 6.24
CA PRO A 285 26.55 11.79 6.99
C PRO A 285 25.85 10.78 6.06
N ALA A 286 25.80 9.50 6.46
CA ALA A 286 25.17 8.43 5.66
C ALA A 286 23.72 8.73 5.26
N SER A 287 23.00 9.40 6.15
CA SER A 287 21.60 9.79 5.98
C SER A 287 21.42 10.86 4.89
N ASP A 288 22.44 11.65 4.57
CA ASP A 288 22.38 12.77 3.60
C ASP A 288 23.43 12.63 2.49
N THR A 289 23.67 11.39 2.06
CA THR A 289 24.45 11.12 0.85
C THR A 289 23.66 11.44 -0.40
N THR A 290 24.34 11.60 -1.53
CA THR A 290 23.75 11.85 -2.84
C THR A 290 22.77 10.72 -3.20
N LEU A 291 23.14 9.47 -2.95
CA LEU A 291 22.25 8.32 -3.07
C LEU A 291 21.08 8.37 -2.07
N ALA A 292 21.30 8.72 -0.79
CA ALA A 292 20.23 8.82 0.19
C ALA A 292 19.22 9.93 -0.15
N ARG A 293 19.68 11.07 -0.67
CA ARG A 293 18.80 12.13 -1.20
C ARG A 293 18.03 11.65 -2.42
N MET A 294 18.65 10.89 -3.33
CA MET A 294 17.94 10.30 -4.47
C MET A 294 16.88 9.31 -4.03
N VAL A 295 17.19 8.41 -3.08
CA VAL A 295 16.22 7.47 -2.50
C VAL A 295 15.08 8.23 -1.83
N ARG A 296 15.38 9.25 -1.01
CA ARG A 296 14.36 10.12 -0.41
C ARG A 296 13.53 10.83 -1.46
N MET A 297 14.12 11.44 -2.49
CA MET A 297 13.38 12.11 -3.56
C MET A 297 12.48 11.14 -4.34
N VAL A 298 12.93 9.90 -4.56
CA VAL A 298 12.14 8.82 -5.18
C VAL A 298 10.99 8.36 -4.27
N GLU A 299 11.20 8.28 -2.96
CA GLU A 299 10.16 8.03 -1.96
C GLU A 299 9.19 9.22 -1.81
N GLU A 300 9.70 10.45 -1.94
CA GLU A 300 8.97 11.72 -1.85
C GLU A 300 8.13 12.02 -3.12
N SER A 301 8.48 11.41 -4.25
CA SER A 301 7.76 11.46 -5.52
C SER A 301 6.43 10.68 -5.44
N ARG A 302 5.44 11.34 -4.83
CA ARG A 302 3.99 11.10 -4.85
C ARG A 302 3.52 9.78 -5.47
N SER A 303 3.19 8.81 -4.62
CA SER A 303 2.28 7.71 -4.98
C SER A 303 0.88 8.27 -5.26
N ARG A 304 0.63 8.67 -6.51
CA ARG A 304 -0.71 9.06 -6.94
C ARG A 304 -1.59 7.81 -6.91
N ARG A 305 -2.64 7.87 -6.07
CA ARG A 305 -3.68 6.82 -6.00
C ARG A 305 -4.30 6.58 -7.36
N SER A 306 -4.73 5.37 -7.60
CA SER A 306 -5.38 5.00 -8.85
C SER A 306 -6.75 5.71 -8.98
N ALA A 307 -7.23 5.94 -10.20
CA ALA A 307 -8.56 6.52 -10.39
C ALA A 307 -9.65 5.58 -9.86
N SER A 308 -9.45 4.26 -9.99
CA SER A 308 -10.33 3.24 -9.42
C SER A 308 -10.37 3.32 -7.89
N GLU A 309 -9.23 3.51 -7.22
CA GLU A 309 -9.15 3.69 -5.76
C GLU A 309 -9.91 4.93 -5.30
N ARG A 310 -9.76 6.06 -6.01
CA ARG A 310 -10.53 7.30 -5.74
C ARG A 310 -12.04 7.13 -6.00
N LEU A 311 -12.43 6.34 -7.00
CA LEU A 311 -13.84 6.06 -7.29
C LEU A 311 -14.46 5.26 -6.16
N ILE A 312 -13.79 4.20 -5.71
CA ILE A 312 -14.27 3.34 -4.62
C ILE A 312 -14.38 4.12 -3.32
N GLU A 313 -13.38 4.94 -2.98
CA GLU A 313 -13.44 5.80 -1.79
C GLU A 313 -14.64 6.76 -1.83
N ARG A 314 -14.92 7.38 -2.99
CA ARG A 314 -16.08 8.26 -3.16
C ARG A 314 -17.39 7.50 -3.04
N PHE A 315 -17.47 6.29 -3.61
CA PHE A 315 -18.62 5.42 -3.50
C PHE A 315 -18.89 5.06 -2.03
N SER A 316 -17.89 4.56 -1.31
CA SER A 316 -18.01 4.14 0.10
C SER A 316 -18.50 5.27 1.00
N ARG A 317 -18.02 6.51 0.80
CA ARG A 317 -18.46 7.68 1.59
C ARG A 317 -19.95 7.98 1.52
N ARG A 318 -20.61 7.63 0.42
CA ARG A 318 -22.06 7.85 0.25
C ARG A 318 -22.85 6.58 0.54
N TYR A 319 -22.27 5.43 0.26
CA TYR A 319 -22.89 4.12 0.44
C TYR A 319 -23.04 3.75 1.92
N THR A 320 -22.00 3.94 2.74
CA THR A 320 -22.03 3.58 4.17
C THR A 320 -23.16 4.25 4.97
N PRO A 321 -23.37 5.59 4.91
CA PRO A 321 -24.49 6.20 5.62
C PRO A 321 -25.85 5.79 5.06
N ALA A 322 -25.97 5.54 3.75
CA ALA A 322 -27.21 5.07 3.14
C ALA A 322 -27.62 3.68 3.64
N VAL A 323 -26.64 2.77 3.76
CA VAL A 323 -26.84 1.42 4.32
C VAL A 323 -27.22 1.47 5.80
N LEU A 324 -26.55 2.33 6.59
CA LEU A 324 -26.87 2.49 8.01
C LEU A 324 -28.32 2.96 8.19
N LEU A 325 -28.75 3.94 7.39
CA LEU A 325 -30.13 4.41 7.38
C LEU A 325 -31.11 3.32 6.95
N LEU A 326 -30.77 2.54 5.92
CA LEU A 326 -31.58 1.41 5.45
C LEU A 326 -31.75 0.35 6.56
N ALA A 327 -30.66 -0.07 7.19
CA ALA A 327 -30.68 -1.04 8.29
C ALA A 327 -31.52 -0.55 9.47
N LEU A 328 -31.35 0.72 9.87
CA LEU A 328 -32.16 1.34 10.92
C LEU A 328 -33.65 1.39 10.54
N THR A 329 -33.96 1.70 9.28
CA THR A 329 -35.34 1.74 8.78
C THR A 329 -35.98 0.36 8.85
N VAL A 330 -35.25 -0.69 8.44
CA VAL A 330 -35.73 -2.09 8.53
C VAL A 330 -35.90 -2.54 9.97
N ALA A 331 -35.04 -2.11 10.88
CA ALA A 331 -35.13 -2.45 12.29
C ALA A 331 -36.31 -1.78 13.02
N VAL A 332 -36.68 -0.55 12.64
CA VAL A 332 -37.62 0.28 13.42
C VAL A 332 -39.00 0.41 12.77
N VAL A 333 -39.09 0.55 11.45
CA VAL A 333 -40.37 0.86 10.77
C VAL A 333 -41.36 -0.31 10.83
N PRO A 334 -40.99 -1.56 10.47
CA PRO A 334 -41.92 -2.67 10.53
C PRO A 334 -42.53 -2.95 11.91
N PRO A 335 -41.79 -2.98 13.05
CA PRO A 335 -42.42 -3.18 14.35
C PRO A 335 -43.33 -2.02 14.75
N LEU A 336 -43.00 -0.78 14.35
CA LEU A 336 -43.81 0.41 14.67
C LEU A 336 -45.17 0.42 13.93
N PHE A 337 -45.22 -0.03 12.68
CA PHE A 337 -46.43 0.03 11.84
C PHE A 337 -47.18 -1.30 11.68
N ARG A 338 -46.48 -2.45 11.74
CA ARG A 338 -47.04 -3.78 11.48
C ARG A 338 -47.13 -4.68 12.71
N GLY A 339 -46.66 -4.23 13.88
CA GLY A 339 -46.80 -4.97 15.16
C GLY A 339 -45.92 -6.22 15.28
N GLY A 340 -44.77 -6.28 14.58
CA GLY A 340 -43.83 -7.40 14.65
C GLY A 340 -42.95 -7.41 15.90
N ALA A 341 -42.29 -8.55 16.17
CA ALA A 341 -41.35 -8.69 17.27
C ALA A 341 -40.11 -7.81 17.05
N TRP A 342 -39.79 -6.94 18.00
CA TRP A 342 -38.66 -6.01 17.92
C TRP A 342 -37.31 -6.72 17.71
N GLY A 343 -37.12 -7.87 18.34
CA GLY A 343 -35.88 -8.66 18.22
C GLY A 343 -35.64 -9.18 16.79
N GLU A 344 -36.68 -9.67 16.12
CA GLU A 344 -36.58 -10.22 14.75
C GLU A 344 -36.23 -9.12 13.73
N TRP A 345 -36.92 -7.99 13.79
CA TRP A 345 -36.63 -6.86 12.89
C TRP A 345 -35.29 -6.21 13.18
N PHE A 346 -34.89 -6.14 14.46
CA PHE A 346 -33.55 -5.70 14.83
C PHE A 346 -32.47 -6.65 14.28
N TYR A 347 -32.64 -7.96 14.44
CA TYR A 347 -31.76 -8.97 13.83
C TYR A 347 -31.68 -8.78 12.32
N GLN A 348 -32.81 -8.62 11.64
CA GLN A 348 -32.84 -8.41 10.19
C GLN A 348 -32.14 -7.13 9.75
N GLY A 349 -32.28 -6.05 10.52
CA GLY A 349 -31.54 -4.81 10.32
C GLY A 349 -30.02 -5.03 10.43
N MET A 350 -29.56 -5.82 11.39
CA MET A 350 -28.13 -6.17 11.53
C MET A 350 -27.62 -7.04 10.39
N VAL A 351 -28.41 -8.03 9.94
CA VAL A 351 -28.07 -8.87 8.77
C VAL A 351 -27.85 -7.97 7.55
N ILE A 352 -28.76 -7.02 7.30
CA ILE A 352 -28.63 -6.07 6.19
C ILE A 352 -27.40 -5.17 6.38
N LEU A 353 -27.17 -4.65 7.59
CA LEU A 353 -26.01 -3.81 7.91
C LEU A 353 -24.70 -4.54 7.59
N LEU A 354 -24.61 -5.82 7.98
CA LEU A 354 -23.41 -6.64 7.87
C LEU A 354 -23.14 -7.10 6.43
N ILE A 355 -24.16 -7.64 5.73
CA ILE A 355 -24.06 -8.03 4.30
C ILE A 355 -23.62 -6.87 3.44
N SER A 356 -24.06 -5.67 3.83
CA SER A 356 -23.78 -4.48 3.06
C SER A 356 -22.35 -3.98 3.21
N CYS A 357 -21.49 -4.51 4.10
CA CYS A 357 -20.11 -4.01 4.24
C CYS A 357 -19.40 -3.94 2.88
N PRO A 358 -18.75 -2.82 2.51
CA PRO A 358 -17.99 -2.75 1.28
C PRO A 358 -16.54 -3.26 1.36
N CYS A 359 -16.27 -4.16 2.30
CA CYS A 359 -14.96 -4.68 2.64
C CYS A 359 -14.19 -5.18 1.39
N ALA A 360 -14.74 -6.15 0.64
CA ALA A 360 -14.11 -6.69 -0.57
C ALA A 360 -13.90 -5.66 -1.68
N LEU A 361 -14.82 -4.70 -1.82
CA LEU A 361 -14.74 -3.67 -2.85
C LEU A 361 -13.60 -2.69 -2.57
N VAL A 362 -13.45 -2.26 -1.32
CA VAL A 362 -12.43 -1.29 -0.88
C VAL A 362 -11.02 -1.86 -1.02
N ILE A 363 -10.82 -3.12 -0.64
CA ILE A 363 -9.49 -3.77 -0.61
C ILE A 363 -9.02 -4.22 -2.00
N SER A 364 -9.96 -4.54 -2.91
CA SER A 364 -9.68 -5.08 -4.24
C SER A 364 -8.64 -4.28 -5.05
N THR A 365 -8.78 -2.96 -5.10
CA THR A 365 -7.95 -2.12 -5.96
C THR A 365 -6.54 -1.93 -5.40
N PRO A 366 -6.33 -1.49 -4.14
CA PRO A 366 -4.99 -1.34 -3.58
C PRO A 366 -4.18 -2.64 -3.64
N VAL A 367 -4.79 -3.80 -3.35
CA VAL A 367 -4.12 -5.10 -3.44
C VAL A 367 -3.66 -5.41 -4.85
N SER A 368 -4.56 -5.30 -5.83
CA SER A 368 -4.26 -5.66 -7.22
C SER A 368 -3.21 -4.72 -7.84
N ILE A 369 -3.33 -3.42 -7.60
CA ILE A 369 -2.39 -2.42 -8.13
C ILE A 369 -1.01 -2.58 -7.49
N THR A 370 -0.93 -2.74 -6.16
CA THR A 370 0.37 -2.91 -5.49
C THR A 370 1.04 -4.23 -5.91
N ALA A 371 0.26 -5.31 -6.08
CA ALA A 371 0.76 -6.58 -6.60
C ALA A 371 1.29 -6.44 -8.04
N ALA A 372 0.58 -5.70 -8.89
CA ALA A 372 1.02 -5.44 -10.26
C ALA A 372 2.32 -4.61 -10.30
N MET A 373 2.40 -3.54 -9.50
CA MET A 373 3.60 -2.70 -9.39
C MET A 373 4.81 -3.51 -8.88
N ALA A 374 4.61 -4.33 -7.85
CA ALA A 374 5.66 -5.19 -7.31
C ALA A 374 6.17 -6.20 -8.35
N SER A 375 5.26 -6.81 -9.12
CA SER A 375 5.62 -7.71 -10.20
C SER A 375 6.33 -6.99 -11.34
N ALA A 376 5.92 -5.77 -11.69
CA ALA A 376 6.56 -4.95 -12.72
C ALA A 376 7.99 -4.58 -12.31
N ALA A 377 8.19 -4.18 -11.05
CA ALA A 377 9.52 -3.86 -10.51
C ALA A 377 10.45 -5.08 -10.55
N GLY A 378 9.96 -6.27 -10.18
CA GLY A 378 10.71 -7.52 -10.33
C GLY A 378 11.04 -7.88 -11.80
N GLN A 379 10.36 -7.27 -12.76
CA GLN A 379 10.63 -7.35 -14.20
C GLN A 379 11.28 -6.06 -14.73
N GLY A 380 12.03 -5.33 -13.90
CA GLY A 380 12.80 -4.17 -14.34
C GLY A 380 11.96 -2.98 -14.85
N VAL A 381 10.68 -2.89 -14.48
CA VAL A 381 9.80 -1.75 -14.80
C VAL A 381 9.30 -1.14 -13.49
N LEU A 382 9.89 -0.02 -13.09
CA LEU A 382 9.52 0.67 -11.86
C LEU A 382 8.43 1.70 -12.15
N VAL A 383 7.25 1.45 -11.60
CA VAL A 383 6.10 2.36 -11.70
C VAL A 383 6.00 3.14 -10.39
N LYS A 384 5.98 4.49 -10.45
CA LYS A 384 5.97 5.34 -9.23
C LYS A 384 4.63 5.41 -8.50
N GLY A 385 3.54 4.93 -9.12
CA GLY A 385 2.21 5.02 -8.51
C GLY A 385 1.12 4.27 -9.27
N GLY A 386 0.04 3.98 -8.56
CA GLY A 386 -1.11 3.28 -9.13
C GLY A 386 -1.80 4.05 -10.24
N ALA A 387 -1.82 5.38 -10.20
CA ALA A 387 -2.35 6.21 -11.27
C ALA A 387 -1.66 5.95 -12.61
N PHE A 388 -0.32 5.88 -12.61
CA PHE A 388 0.47 5.68 -13.82
C PHE A 388 0.32 4.26 -14.38
N LEU A 389 0.14 3.27 -13.49
CA LEU A 389 -0.23 1.92 -13.93
C LEU A 389 -1.60 1.91 -14.63
N GLU A 390 -2.60 2.63 -14.10
CA GLU A 390 -3.90 2.72 -14.78
C GLU A 390 -3.84 3.50 -16.10
N GLU A 391 -3.02 4.55 -16.15
CA GLU A 391 -2.81 5.34 -17.37
C GLU A 391 -2.15 4.50 -18.47
N ALA A 392 -1.12 3.72 -18.12
CA ALA A 392 -0.47 2.78 -19.04
C ALA A 392 -1.45 1.77 -19.65
N ALA A 393 -2.47 1.36 -18.91
CA ALA A 393 -3.48 0.42 -19.41
C ALA A 393 -4.44 1.06 -20.43
N ARG A 394 -4.70 2.36 -20.30
CA ARG A 394 -5.68 3.14 -21.08
C ARG A 394 -5.05 4.01 -22.16
N LEU A 395 -3.73 3.94 -22.30
CA LEU A 395 -2.95 4.79 -23.18
C LEU A 395 -3.43 4.65 -24.64
N PRO A 396 -3.92 5.73 -25.29
CA PRO A 396 -4.37 5.66 -26.68
C PRO A 396 -3.23 5.95 -27.66
N VAL A 397 -2.25 6.78 -27.26
CA VAL A 397 -1.11 7.19 -28.09
C VAL A 397 0.17 7.22 -27.26
N LEU A 398 1.27 6.77 -27.85
CA LEU A 398 2.62 6.84 -27.30
C LEU A 398 3.51 7.63 -28.26
N ALA A 399 3.95 8.80 -27.81
CA ALA A 399 4.97 9.59 -28.46
C ALA A 399 6.34 8.92 -28.28
N LEU A 400 7.11 8.81 -29.35
CA LEU A 400 8.41 8.17 -29.36
C LEU A 400 9.48 9.21 -29.70
N HIS A 401 10.47 9.37 -28.81
CA HIS A 401 11.66 10.21 -29.01
C HIS A 401 12.91 9.44 -28.55
N GLY A 402 14.04 9.67 -29.23
CA GLY A 402 15.31 9.01 -28.93
C GLY A 402 15.65 7.77 -29.78
N GLU A 403 16.84 7.21 -29.52
CA GLU A 403 17.39 6.04 -30.21
C GLU A 403 16.99 4.70 -29.54
N GLY A 404 17.14 3.58 -30.24
CA GLY A 404 16.88 2.23 -29.69
C GLY A 404 15.49 1.64 -30.01
N ILE A 405 14.66 2.34 -30.79
CA ILE A 405 13.40 1.82 -31.31
C ILE A 405 13.69 0.86 -32.47
N PHE A 406 13.36 -0.43 -32.29
CA PHE A 406 13.60 -1.45 -33.30
C PHE A 406 12.53 -1.46 -34.41
N PRO A 407 12.84 -1.96 -35.63
CA PRO A 407 11.86 -2.13 -36.70
C PRO A 407 10.74 -3.09 -36.25
N GLY A 408 9.47 -2.69 -36.34
CA GLY A 408 8.35 -3.49 -35.83
C GLY A 408 7.73 -2.99 -34.52
N TYR A 409 8.38 -2.05 -33.82
CA TYR A 409 7.90 -1.56 -32.52
C TYR A 409 6.58 -0.79 -32.62
N GLU A 410 6.42 0.01 -33.67
CA GLU A 410 5.19 0.76 -33.93
C GLU A 410 4.03 -0.19 -34.26
N GLU A 411 4.26 -1.24 -35.06
CA GLU A 411 3.26 -2.28 -35.30
C GLU A 411 2.90 -3.03 -34.01
N ALA A 412 3.87 -3.32 -33.14
CA ALA A 412 3.63 -3.99 -31.87
C ALA A 412 2.79 -3.14 -30.89
N LEU A 413 2.94 -1.81 -30.92
CA LEU A 413 2.09 -0.86 -30.19
C LEU A 413 0.68 -0.82 -30.79
N ARG A 414 0.56 -0.73 -32.12
CA ARG A 414 -0.73 -0.71 -32.82
C ARG A 414 -1.52 -2.01 -32.65
N ALA A 415 -0.85 -3.16 -32.61
CA ALA A 415 -1.47 -4.45 -32.30
C ALA A 415 -2.10 -4.47 -30.89
N ARG A 416 -1.61 -3.62 -29.98
CA ARG A 416 -2.19 -3.37 -28.66
C ARG A 416 -3.15 -2.20 -28.67
N GLY A 417 -3.50 -1.61 -29.82
CA GLY A 417 -4.39 -0.45 -29.90
C GLY A 417 -3.79 0.82 -29.32
N VAL A 418 -2.46 0.95 -29.30
CA VAL A 418 -1.76 2.19 -28.97
C VAL A 418 -1.16 2.77 -30.25
N GLU A 419 -1.55 3.99 -30.60
CA GLU A 419 -0.98 4.69 -31.74
C GLU A 419 0.45 5.14 -31.42
N ALA A 420 1.39 4.95 -32.34
CA ALA A 420 2.78 5.36 -32.17
C ALA A 420 3.03 6.62 -33.01
N VAL A 421 3.56 7.67 -32.38
CA VAL A 421 3.89 8.95 -33.04
C VAL A 421 5.35 9.28 -32.79
N ARG A 422 6.19 9.28 -33.84
CA ARG A 422 7.59 9.72 -33.71
C ARG A 422 7.67 11.25 -33.70
N LEU A 423 8.26 11.81 -32.64
CA LEU A 423 8.50 13.23 -32.51
C LEU A 423 9.92 13.56 -32.96
N ARG A 424 10.06 14.49 -33.91
CA ARG A 424 11.38 15.04 -34.31
C ARG A 424 11.97 15.96 -33.24
N ASP A 425 11.10 16.67 -32.52
CA ASP A 425 11.46 17.58 -31.44
C ASP A 425 10.49 17.36 -30.26
N ALA A 426 11.06 17.01 -29.10
CA ALA A 426 10.35 16.57 -27.90
C ALA A 426 9.98 17.75 -26.99
N GLY A 427 9.36 18.77 -27.57
CA GLY A 427 8.90 19.94 -26.83
C GLY A 427 7.55 19.75 -26.13
N PRO A 428 7.26 20.50 -25.04
CA PRO A 428 5.98 20.45 -24.34
C PRO A 428 4.77 20.80 -25.23
N GLY A 429 4.98 21.63 -26.26
CA GLY A 429 3.93 21.99 -27.23
C GLY A 429 3.47 20.82 -28.10
N ALA A 430 4.39 19.93 -28.49
CA ALA A 430 4.05 18.73 -29.25
C ALA A 430 3.21 17.77 -28.40
N MET A 431 3.60 17.58 -27.13
CA MET A 431 2.85 16.77 -26.19
C MET A 431 1.45 17.36 -25.91
N ALA A 432 1.35 18.68 -25.74
CA ALA A 432 0.07 19.37 -25.57
C ALA A 432 -0.87 19.17 -26.77
N GLY A 433 -0.33 19.11 -27.99
CA GLY A 433 -1.10 18.78 -29.20
C GLY A 433 -1.72 17.38 -29.13
N LEU A 434 -0.92 16.37 -28.77
CA LEU A 434 -1.37 14.99 -28.60
C LEU A 434 -2.42 14.86 -27.48
N LEU A 435 -2.20 15.55 -26.35
CA LEU A 435 -3.17 15.56 -25.25
C LEU A 435 -4.51 16.19 -25.65
N ARG A 436 -4.51 17.24 -26.48
CA ARG A 436 -5.76 17.83 -27.00
C ARG A 436 -6.50 16.90 -27.95
N GLN A 437 -5.78 16.14 -28.77
CA GLN A 437 -6.37 15.27 -29.78
C GLN A 437 -6.88 13.95 -29.17
N TYR A 438 -6.11 13.32 -28.27
CA TYR A 438 -6.39 11.99 -27.75
C TYR A 438 -6.93 11.98 -26.31
N GLY A 439 -6.89 13.12 -25.61
CA GLY A 439 -7.29 13.25 -24.21
C GLY A 439 -6.27 12.68 -23.20
N SER A 440 -5.50 11.67 -23.60
CA SER A 440 -4.35 11.14 -22.88
C SER A 440 -3.23 10.78 -23.86
N ALA A 441 -1.99 11.03 -23.48
CA ALA A 441 -0.82 10.73 -24.30
C ALA A 441 0.34 10.29 -23.41
N GLY A 442 1.02 9.22 -23.80
CA GLY A 442 2.27 8.80 -23.18
C GLY A 442 3.45 9.27 -23.97
N MET A 443 4.61 9.31 -23.34
CA MET A 443 5.87 9.60 -23.98
C MET A 443 6.93 8.56 -23.59
N LEU A 444 7.62 8.02 -24.57
CA LEU A 444 8.87 7.28 -24.39
C LEU A 444 10.01 8.18 -24.85
N GLY A 445 10.92 8.50 -23.93
CA GLY A 445 12.01 9.44 -24.19
C GLY A 445 13.24 9.19 -23.32
N ASP A 446 14.32 9.87 -23.67
CA ASP A 446 15.48 10.03 -22.79
C ASP A 446 15.18 11.16 -21.82
N CYS A 447 15.28 10.85 -20.54
CA CYS A 447 14.93 11.78 -19.50
C CYS A 447 15.74 13.08 -19.47
N VAL A 448 16.90 13.18 -20.13
CA VAL A 448 17.74 14.39 -20.10
C VAL A 448 17.25 15.42 -21.11
N ALA A 449 17.03 15.00 -22.36
CA ALA A 449 16.55 15.88 -23.42
C ALA A 449 15.03 16.10 -23.36
N ASP A 450 14.28 15.13 -22.83
CA ASP A 450 12.83 15.07 -22.95
C ASP A 450 12.08 15.41 -21.65
N ALA A 451 12.79 15.86 -20.61
CA ALA A 451 12.25 16.05 -19.26
C ALA A 451 10.95 16.86 -19.24
N GLU A 452 10.89 17.99 -19.96
CA GLU A 452 9.72 18.86 -20.00
C GLU A 452 8.52 18.21 -20.69
N ALA A 453 8.74 17.45 -21.77
CA ALA A 453 7.67 16.76 -22.46
C ALA A 453 7.19 15.51 -21.69
N LEU A 454 8.10 14.80 -21.02
CA LEU A 454 7.78 13.72 -20.08
C LEU A 454 6.90 14.21 -18.94
N ALA A 455 7.19 15.39 -18.37
CA ALA A 455 6.43 15.99 -17.29
C ALA A 455 5.02 16.46 -17.71
N VAL A 456 4.82 16.82 -18.99
CA VAL A 456 3.52 17.23 -19.54
C VAL A 456 2.67 16.02 -19.94
N ALA A 457 3.28 14.91 -20.33
CA ALA A 457 2.57 13.69 -20.72
C ALA A 457 1.66 13.16 -19.60
N SER A 458 0.59 12.46 -19.98
CA SER A 458 -0.23 11.71 -19.01
C SER A 458 0.57 10.57 -18.38
N LEU A 459 1.54 10.04 -19.13
CA LEU A 459 2.43 8.98 -18.71
C LEU A 459 3.83 9.19 -19.33
N GLY A 460 4.77 9.68 -18.53
CA GLY A 460 6.18 9.74 -18.92
C GLY A 460 6.89 8.41 -18.68
N ILE A 461 7.44 7.79 -19.73
CA ILE A 461 8.21 6.55 -19.66
C ILE A 461 9.65 6.85 -20.05
N SER A 462 10.58 6.46 -19.20
CA SER A 462 11.99 6.61 -19.48
C SER A 462 12.71 5.31 -19.74
N LEU A 463 13.61 5.33 -20.73
CA LEU A 463 14.63 4.30 -20.88
C LEU A 463 15.73 4.52 -19.83
N GLY A 464 16.33 3.43 -19.34
CA GLY A 464 17.41 3.46 -18.34
C GLY A 464 18.77 3.86 -18.92
N ARG A 465 18.79 4.40 -20.14
CA ARG A 465 20.01 4.67 -20.89
C ARG A 465 20.54 6.00 -20.40
N HIS A 466 21.72 5.95 -19.78
CA HIS A 466 22.42 7.09 -19.16
C HIS A 466 21.73 7.61 -17.91
N GLY A 467 22.48 7.61 -16.80
CA GLY A 467 22.03 8.24 -15.58
C GLY A 467 22.13 9.74 -15.74
N ALA A 468 21.00 10.41 -15.57
CA ALA A 468 21.03 11.63 -14.80
C ALA A 468 19.89 11.58 -13.78
N ASP A 469 20.18 12.03 -12.58
CA ASP A 469 19.25 11.94 -11.46
C ASP A 469 18.10 12.96 -11.55
N MET A 470 18.27 14.05 -12.32
CA MET A 470 17.16 14.96 -12.71
C MET A 470 16.14 14.28 -13.63
N ALA A 471 16.61 13.28 -14.34
CA ALA A 471 15.94 12.66 -15.45
C ALA A 471 14.92 11.60 -14.94
N ARG A 472 15.34 10.84 -13.92
CA ARG A 472 14.48 9.98 -13.10
C ARG A 472 13.41 10.77 -12.34
N GLU A 473 13.60 12.06 -12.11
CA GLU A 473 12.68 12.91 -11.35
C GLU A 473 11.36 13.16 -12.10
N SER A 474 11.43 13.27 -13.44
CA SER A 474 10.31 13.69 -14.31
C SER A 474 9.48 12.54 -14.88
N ALA A 475 10.04 11.33 -14.99
CA ALA A 475 9.33 10.17 -15.56
C ALA A 475 8.44 9.46 -14.52
N ASP A 476 7.26 9.01 -14.94
CA ASP A 476 6.30 8.28 -14.12
C ASP A 476 6.62 6.79 -14.02
N VAL A 477 7.24 6.25 -15.09
CA VAL A 477 7.68 4.87 -15.20
C VAL A 477 9.13 4.83 -15.68
N ILE A 478 9.94 4.04 -14.97
CA ILE A 478 11.37 3.90 -15.24
C ILE A 478 11.66 2.46 -15.68
N LEU A 479 12.26 2.30 -16.86
CA LEU A 479 12.79 1.02 -17.33
C LEU A 479 14.22 0.85 -16.82
N MET A 480 14.48 -0.23 -16.10
CA MET A 480 15.80 -0.52 -15.49
C MET A 480 16.84 -1.03 -16.51
N THR A 481 16.39 -1.32 -17.73
CA THR A 481 17.24 -1.78 -18.84
C THR A 481 16.79 -1.08 -20.11
N ASP A 482 17.70 -0.96 -21.08
CA ASP A 482 17.47 -0.28 -22.37
C ASP A 482 16.66 -1.10 -23.38
N ASP A 483 15.67 -1.86 -22.90
CA ASP A 483 14.81 -2.68 -23.73
C ASP A 483 13.41 -2.05 -23.84
N PRO A 484 13.08 -1.40 -24.97
CA PRO A 484 11.76 -0.81 -25.19
C PRO A 484 10.63 -1.86 -25.25
N ARG A 485 10.95 -3.16 -25.42
CA ARG A 485 9.95 -4.25 -25.31
C ARG A 485 9.32 -4.29 -23.92
N ARG A 486 9.99 -3.77 -22.89
CA ARG A 486 9.42 -3.65 -21.53
C ARG A 486 8.24 -2.69 -21.44
N VAL A 487 8.13 -1.71 -22.36
CA VAL A 487 6.93 -0.87 -22.48
C VAL A 487 5.73 -1.69 -22.94
N LEU A 488 5.92 -2.61 -23.88
CA LEU A 488 4.86 -3.51 -24.34
C LEU A 488 4.40 -4.42 -23.19
N PHE A 489 5.36 -4.97 -22.44
CA PHE A 489 5.07 -5.71 -21.20
C PHE A 489 4.29 -4.86 -20.19
N LEU A 490 4.71 -3.61 -19.97
CA LEU A 490 4.02 -2.69 -19.05
C LEU A 490 2.56 -2.49 -19.46
N ILE A 491 2.28 -2.20 -20.74
CA ILE A 491 0.92 -2.01 -21.25
C ILE A 491 0.07 -3.27 -21.05
N ASP A 492 0.59 -4.44 -21.42
CA ASP A 492 -0.11 -5.72 -21.29
C ASP A 492 -0.38 -6.07 -19.82
N HIS A 493 0.61 -5.85 -18.96
CA HIS A 493 0.51 -6.11 -17.52
C HIS A 493 -0.42 -5.13 -16.82
N ALA A 494 -0.38 -3.86 -17.19
CA ALA A 494 -1.29 -2.82 -16.70
C ALA A 494 -2.75 -3.13 -17.06
N ARG A 495 -3.02 -3.57 -18.30
CA ARG A 495 -4.36 -4.01 -18.73
C ARG A 495 -4.83 -5.25 -18.00
N ARG A 496 -3.93 -6.22 -17.78
CA ARG A 496 -4.23 -7.39 -16.96
C ARG A 496 -4.59 -7.00 -15.52
N ALA A 497 -3.84 -6.07 -14.92
CA ALA A 497 -4.13 -5.55 -13.59
C ALA A 497 -5.52 -4.88 -13.54
N LEU A 498 -5.85 -4.02 -14.50
CA LEU A 498 -7.19 -3.41 -14.57
C LEU A 498 -8.31 -4.43 -14.82
N SER A 499 -8.05 -5.48 -15.60
CA SER A 499 -9.02 -6.57 -15.80
C SER A 499 -9.30 -7.31 -14.50
N VAL A 500 -8.26 -7.62 -13.71
CA VAL A 500 -8.39 -8.24 -12.37
C VAL A 500 -9.14 -7.31 -11.42
N VAL A 501 -8.84 -6.01 -11.40
CA VAL A 501 -9.57 -5.01 -10.60
C VAL A 501 -11.05 -5.01 -10.99
N ARG A 502 -11.38 -4.99 -12.30
CA ARG A 502 -12.76 -5.03 -12.78
C ARG A 502 -13.47 -6.32 -12.39
N GLN A 503 -12.82 -7.48 -12.54
CA GLN A 503 -13.37 -8.77 -12.11
C GLN A 503 -13.68 -8.77 -10.62
N ASN A 504 -12.76 -8.29 -9.80
CA ASN A 504 -12.93 -8.22 -8.35
C ASN A 504 -14.07 -7.27 -7.96
N ILE A 505 -14.18 -6.10 -8.60
CA ILE A 505 -15.27 -5.15 -8.36
C ILE A 505 -16.62 -5.77 -8.74
N VAL A 506 -16.71 -6.38 -9.93
CA VAL A 506 -17.95 -7.04 -10.40
C VAL A 506 -18.34 -8.17 -9.46
N PHE A 507 -17.39 -9.02 -9.07
CA PHE A 507 -17.62 -10.11 -8.13
C PHE A 507 -18.08 -9.59 -6.75
N ALA A 508 -17.40 -8.60 -6.19
CA ALA A 508 -17.76 -8.02 -4.89
C ALA A 508 -19.15 -7.37 -4.90
N LEU A 509 -19.52 -6.68 -5.98
CA LEU A 509 -20.86 -6.09 -6.13
C LEU A 509 -21.93 -7.15 -6.36
N ALA A 510 -21.67 -8.14 -7.21
CA ALA A 510 -22.61 -9.23 -7.49
C ALA A 510 -22.90 -10.06 -6.24
N ALA A 511 -21.87 -10.41 -5.46
CA ALA A 511 -22.04 -11.10 -4.19
C ALA A 511 -22.94 -10.30 -3.23
N LYS A 512 -22.70 -8.99 -3.08
CA LYS A 512 -23.55 -8.15 -2.22
C LYS A 512 -25.00 -8.09 -2.68
N VAL A 513 -25.24 -7.88 -3.98
CA VAL A 513 -26.62 -7.82 -4.51
C VAL A 513 -27.34 -9.13 -4.26
N LEU A 514 -26.67 -10.27 -4.47
CA LEU A 514 -27.22 -11.60 -4.22
C LEU A 514 -27.58 -11.80 -2.74
N PHE A 515 -26.65 -11.55 -1.82
CA PHE A 515 -26.89 -11.77 -0.39
C PHE A 515 -27.86 -10.74 0.19
N LEU A 516 -27.85 -9.49 -0.29
CA LEU A 516 -28.81 -8.48 0.14
C LEU A 516 -30.23 -8.84 -0.31
N ALA A 517 -30.40 -9.35 -1.53
CA ALA A 517 -31.68 -9.89 -1.99
C ALA A 517 -32.12 -11.08 -1.12
N ALA A 518 -31.21 -11.99 -0.77
CA ALA A 518 -31.51 -13.10 0.13
C ALA A 518 -31.92 -12.62 1.55
N ALA A 519 -31.34 -11.52 2.05
CA ALA A 519 -31.71 -10.92 3.33
C ALA A 519 -33.12 -10.31 3.29
N PHE A 520 -33.48 -9.61 2.21
CA PHE A 520 -34.84 -9.11 2.03
C PHE A 520 -35.86 -10.23 1.86
N ALA A 521 -35.45 -11.38 1.31
CA ALA A 521 -36.29 -12.58 1.21
C ALA A 521 -36.40 -13.37 2.53
N GLY A 522 -35.70 -12.96 3.60
CA GLY A 522 -35.67 -13.69 4.87
C GLY A 522 -34.83 -14.97 4.86
N ALA A 523 -34.07 -15.21 3.80
CA ALA A 523 -33.27 -16.42 3.62
C ALA A 523 -31.81 -16.28 4.08
N ALA A 524 -31.34 -15.06 4.40
CA ALA A 524 -29.98 -14.82 4.87
C ALA A 524 -29.91 -14.72 6.39
N THR A 525 -28.90 -15.37 6.97
CA THR A 525 -28.55 -15.30 8.40
C THR A 525 -27.34 -14.39 8.62
N LEU A 526 -27.05 -14.03 9.87
CA LEU A 526 -25.85 -13.26 10.22
C LEU A 526 -24.58 -14.03 9.84
N TRP A 527 -24.53 -15.34 10.09
CA TRP A 527 -23.41 -16.19 9.63
C TRP A 527 -23.21 -16.13 8.12
N MET A 528 -24.28 -16.27 7.32
CA MET A 528 -24.18 -16.17 5.86
C MET A 528 -23.65 -14.81 5.43
N ALA A 529 -24.02 -13.73 6.14
CA ALA A 529 -23.48 -12.40 5.90
C ALA A 529 -21.98 -12.32 6.13
N VAL A 530 -21.50 -12.83 7.27
CA VAL A 530 -20.06 -12.87 7.60
C VAL A 530 -19.30 -13.68 6.55
N ALA A 531 -19.78 -14.89 6.25
CA ALA A 531 -19.14 -15.79 5.31
C ALA A 531 -19.08 -15.20 3.89
N ALA A 532 -20.16 -14.55 3.45
CA ALA A 532 -20.23 -13.89 2.15
C ALA A 532 -19.19 -12.76 2.03
N ASP A 533 -19.14 -11.87 3.01
CA ASP A 533 -18.30 -10.68 2.93
C ASP A 533 -16.81 -10.98 3.16
N MET A 534 -16.50 -11.84 4.15
CA MET A 534 -15.14 -12.30 4.41
C MET A 534 -14.63 -13.20 3.29
N GLY A 535 -15.46 -14.13 2.82
CA GLY A 535 -15.15 -14.98 1.67
C GLY A 535 -14.91 -14.17 0.40
N ALA A 536 -15.74 -13.16 0.15
CA ALA A 536 -15.54 -12.27 -0.99
C ALA A 536 -14.22 -11.49 -0.87
N THR A 537 -13.92 -10.95 0.32
CA THR A 537 -12.68 -10.22 0.60
C THR A 537 -11.44 -11.08 0.38
N LEU A 538 -11.46 -12.34 0.84
CA LEU A 538 -10.39 -13.30 0.59
C LEU A 538 -10.23 -13.62 -0.90
N ALA A 539 -11.34 -13.88 -1.60
CA ALA A 539 -11.32 -14.21 -3.01
C ALA A 539 -10.73 -13.08 -3.86
N VAL A 540 -11.15 -11.82 -3.64
CA VAL A 540 -10.60 -10.67 -4.38
C VAL A 540 -9.13 -10.43 -4.05
N THR A 541 -8.74 -10.63 -2.78
CA THR A 541 -7.34 -10.49 -2.33
C THR A 541 -6.45 -11.53 -3.01
N LEU A 542 -6.85 -12.80 -2.99
CA LEU A 542 -6.13 -13.89 -3.65
C LEU A 542 -6.06 -13.67 -5.16
N ASN A 543 -7.15 -13.24 -5.80
CA ASN A 543 -7.16 -12.95 -7.22
C ASN A 543 -6.22 -11.78 -7.58
N GLY A 544 -6.20 -10.72 -6.75
CA GLY A 544 -5.27 -9.61 -6.89
C GLY A 544 -3.80 -10.04 -6.77
N LEU A 545 -3.49 -10.92 -5.81
CA LEU A 545 -2.15 -11.46 -5.60
C LEU A 545 -1.65 -12.36 -6.75
N ARG A 546 -2.53 -12.89 -7.62
CA ARG A 546 -2.11 -13.63 -8.82
C ARG A 546 -1.23 -12.78 -9.75
N LEU A 547 -1.36 -11.45 -9.70
CA LEU A 547 -0.54 -10.52 -10.46
C LEU A 547 0.95 -10.58 -10.06
N LEU A 548 1.30 -11.06 -8.86
CA LEU A 548 2.69 -11.28 -8.45
C LEU A 548 3.41 -12.38 -9.24
N ARG A 549 2.65 -13.28 -9.89
CA ARG A 549 3.20 -14.41 -10.66
C ARG A 549 3.38 -14.08 -12.14
N ALA A 550 3.24 -12.82 -12.56
CA ALA A 550 3.38 -12.47 -13.96
C ALA A 550 4.81 -12.73 -14.45
N ARG A 551 4.94 -13.66 -15.41
CA ARG A 551 6.16 -13.87 -16.18
C ARG A 551 6.09 -13.00 -17.45
N PRO A 552 7.21 -12.44 -17.92
CA PRO A 552 7.26 -11.81 -19.22
C PRO A 552 6.99 -12.88 -20.27
N HIS A 553 5.88 -12.76 -21.00
CA HIS A 553 5.74 -13.43 -22.29
C HIS A 553 6.42 -12.56 -23.33
N LEU A 554 7.76 -12.52 -23.28
CA LEU A 554 8.54 -12.06 -24.42
C LEU A 554 8.65 -13.28 -25.33
N SER A 555 7.69 -13.46 -26.24
CA SER A 555 7.92 -14.31 -27.41
C SER A 555 9.11 -13.71 -28.15
N GLU A 556 10.09 -14.55 -28.45
CA GLU A 556 11.36 -14.20 -29.11
C GLU A 556 11.20 -13.25 -30.29
#